data_AF-A0A2N1UXV3-F1
#
_entry.id   AF-A0A2N1UXV3-F1
#
_cell.length_a   1.000
_cell.length_b   1.000
_cell.length_c   1.000
_cell.angle_alpha   90.00
_cell.angle_beta   90.00
_cell.angle_gamma   90.00
#
_symmetry.space_group_name_H-M   'P 1'
#
loop_
_entity.id
_entity.type
_entity.pdbx_description
1 polymer ?
#
loop_
_entity_poly.entity_id
_entity_poly.type
_entity_poly.pdbx_seq_one_letter_code
_entity_poly.pdbx_strand_id
1 'polypeptide(L)'
;MADLRHNEGHANCFANSDPSRLFASMTRLALQLAYDGGDFSGFAALPGRRTVQGEFERVLAKLLDRPCPLVCAGRTDAGVHAYGQLVSFETTAGLPPETL
;
A
#
# COMPACT_ATOMS: atom_id res chain seq x y z
N MET A 1 54.85 -1.92 -7.52
CA MET A 1 54.25 -1.09 -8.58
C MET A 1 53.49 -2.00 -9.54
N ALA A 2 52.27 -1.59 -9.88
CA ALA A 2 51.32 -2.19 -10.82
C ALA A 2 50.68 -3.54 -10.40
N ASP A 3 49.66 -3.38 -9.55
CA ASP A 3 48.44 -4.18 -9.55
C ASP A 3 47.67 -3.95 -10.87
N LEU A 4 47.23 -5.02 -11.52
CA LEU A 4 46.11 -5.06 -12.48
C LEU A 4 45.93 -6.47 -13.08
N ARG A 5 44.88 -7.19 -12.67
CA ARG A 5 43.73 -7.64 -13.50
C ARG A 5 43.07 -8.91 -12.94
N HIS A 6 41.78 -8.76 -12.65
CA HIS A 6 40.67 -9.70 -12.88
C HIS A 6 40.83 -11.15 -12.43
N ASN A 7 40.05 -11.52 -11.42
CA ASN A 7 39.39 -12.82 -11.42
C ASN A 7 37.98 -12.68 -10.84
N GLU A 8 36.97 -12.75 -11.71
CA GLU A 8 35.60 -13.05 -11.33
C GLU A 8 35.52 -14.54 -10.96
N GLY A 9 34.81 -14.88 -9.89
CA GLY A 9 34.74 -16.27 -9.48
C GLY A 9 33.90 -16.47 -8.23
N HIS A 10 32.58 -16.43 -8.42
CA HIS A 10 31.60 -17.32 -7.79
C HIS A 10 31.81 -17.70 -6.32
N ALA A 11 30.99 -17.10 -5.44
CA ALA A 11 30.55 -17.78 -4.22
C ALA A 11 29.09 -17.44 -3.91
N ASN A 12 28.23 -18.39 -4.26
CA ASN A 12 26.89 -18.70 -3.74
C ASN A 12 25.67 -17.82 -4.09
N CYS A 13 25.10 -18.19 -5.23
CA CYS A 13 23.73 -17.98 -5.69
C CYS A 13 22.63 -18.73 -4.90
N PHE A 14 22.81 -19.12 -3.63
CA PHE A 14 21.76 -19.85 -2.88
C PHE A 14 21.79 -19.53 -1.38
N ALA A 15 21.43 -18.30 -1.01
CA ALA A 15 21.18 -17.97 0.39
C ALA A 15 19.96 -17.05 0.51
N ASN A 16 18.82 -17.69 0.76
CA ASN A 16 17.53 -17.11 1.19
C ASN A 16 16.79 -16.22 0.17
N SER A 17 15.97 -16.86 -0.66
CA SER A 17 14.84 -16.25 -1.38
C SER A 17 13.69 -15.97 -0.42
N ASP A 18 13.91 -15.08 0.55
CA ASP A 18 12.83 -14.50 1.33
C ASP A 18 12.29 -13.30 0.55
N PRO A 19 11.10 -13.40 -0.09
CA PRO A 19 10.54 -12.31 -0.88
C PRO A 19 10.36 -11.03 -0.04
N SER A 20 10.25 -11.14 1.29
CA SER A 20 10.11 -9.99 2.20
C SER A 20 11.28 -8.99 2.13
N ARG A 21 12.49 -9.43 1.73
CA ARG A 21 13.68 -8.56 1.62
C ARG A 21 13.74 -7.73 0.33
N LEU A 22 12.98 -8.07 -0.71
CA LEU A 22 12.92 -7.28 -1.95
C LEU A 22 11.98 -6.06 -1.80
N PHE A 23 11.10 -6.07 -0.80
CA PHE A 23 10.10 -5.02 -0.57
C PHE A 23 10.57 -3.89 0.37
N ALA A 24 11.87 -3.78 0.64
CA ALA A 24 12.46 -2.64 1.36
C ALA A 24 12.50 -1.33 0.53
N SER A 25 12.05 -1.37 -0.73
CA SER A 25 11.86 -0.20 -1.60
C SER A 25 10.39 0.23 -1.64
N MET A 26 10.13 1.52 -1.90
CA MET A 26 8.76 2.06 -2.01
C MET A 26 7.96 1.23 -3.02
N THR A 27 6.92 0.56 -2.52
CA THR A 27 6.05 -0.31 -3.30
C THR A 27 4.63 0.27 -3.32
N ARG A 28 3.96 0.16 -4.46
CA ARG A 28 2.53 0.50 -4.58
C ARG A 28 1.70 -0.77 -4.47
N LEU A 29 0.77 -0.78 -3.51
CA LEU A 29 -0.18 -1.87 -3.29
C LEU A 29 -1.58 -1.41 -3.71
N ALA A 30 -2.40 -2.37 -4.14
CA ALA A 30 -3.81 -2.15 -4.41
C ALA A 30 -4.66 -2.98 -3.44
N LEU A 31 -5.75 -2.38 -2.94
CA LEU A 31 -6.74 -3.02 -2.08
C LEU A 31 -8.10 -2.97 -2.73
N GLN A 32 -8.84 -4.07 -2.59
CA GLN A 32 -10.25 -4.13 -2.93
C GLN A 32 -11.07 -3.92 -1.65
N LEU A 33 -11.86 -2.86 -1.62
CA LEU A 33 -12.65 -2.44 -0.47
C LEU A 33 -14.12 -2.74 -0.69
N ALA A 34 -14.74 -3.31 0.35
CA ALA A 34 -16.18 -3.34 0.51
C ALA A 34 -16.58 -2.40 1.64
N TYR A 35 -17.65 -1.63 1.45
CA TYR A 35 -18.20 -0.76 2.49
C TYR A 35 -19.70 -0.52 2.30
N ASP A 36 -20.38 -0.40 3.43
CA ASP A 36 -21.72 0.17 3.51
C ASP A 36 -21.60 1.70 3.56
N GLY A 37 -22.13 2.39 2.56
CA GLY A 37 -22.09 3.84 2.44
C GLY A 37 -23.06 4.61 3.32
N GLY A 38 -23.98 3.96 4.04
CA GLY A 38 -25.12 4.61 4.71
C GLY A 38 -24.73 5.77 5.64
N ASP A 39 -23.64 5.61 6.40
CA ASP A 39 -23.15 6.62 7.35
C ASP A 39 -21.98 7.47 6.80
N PHE A 40 -21.71 7.38 5.49
CA PHE A 40 -20.62 8.09 4.84
C PHE A 40 -21.13 9.23 3.97
N SER A 41 -20.48 10.39 4.08
CA SER A 41 -20.70 11.56 3.22
C SER A 41 -20.04 11.42 1.84
N GLY A 42 -19.93 10.20 1.34
CA GLY A 42 -19.28 9.84 0.08
C GLY A 42 -17.85 9.32 0.25
N PHE A 43 -17.20 9.05 -0.88
CA PHE A 43 -15.85 8.51 -0.89
C PHE A 43 -14.80 9.54 -0.47
N ALA A 44 -14.77 10.68 -1.17
CA ALA A 44 -13.68 11.64 -1.06
C ALA A 44 -13.62 12.31 0.32
N ALA A 45 -12.39 12.53 0.82
CA ALA A 45 -12.18 13.18 2.11
C ALA A 45 -12.75 14.62 2.12
N LEU A 46 -13.53 14.93 3.16
CA LEU A 46 -14.14 16.24 3.37
C LEU A 46 -13.96 16.67 4.85
N PRO A 47 -13.61 17.94 5.12
CA PRO A 47 -13.44 18.43 6.49
C PRO A 47 -14.69 18.26 7.36
N GLY A 48 -14.51 17.71 8.56
CA GLY A 48 -15.61 17.56 9.54
C GLY A 48 -16.69 16.55 9.13
N ARG A 49 -16.46 15.73 8.11
CA ARG A 49 -17.39 14.71 7.63
C ARG A 49 -16.75 13.33 7.66
N ARG A 50 -17.53 12.32 8.03
CA ARG A 50 -17.11 10.93 7.92
C ARG A 50 -17.20 10.50 6.45
N THR A 51 -16.09 10.09 5.88
CA THR A 51 -15.94 9.74 4.46
C THR A 51 -15.15 8.45 4.35
N VAL A 52 -15.36 7.71 3.25
CA VAL A 52 -14.70 6.41 3.07
C VAL A 52 -13.19 6.59 3.02
N GLN A 53 -12.70 7.51 2.18
CA GLN A 53 -11.27 7.81 2.06
C GLN A 53 -10.67 8.23 3.41
N GLY A 54 -11.30 9.16 4.14
CA GLY A 54 -10.79 9.62 5.42
C GLY A 54 -10.68 8.50 6.47
N GLU A 55 -11.65 7.60 6.53
CA GLU A 55 -11.59 6.45 7.46
C GLU A 55 -10.50 5.45 7.06
N PHE A 56 -10.37 5.10 5.78
CA PHE A 56 -9.35 4.16 5.33
C PHE A 56 -7.94 4.75 5.45
N GLU A 57 -7.72 6.02 5.12
CA GLU A 57 -6.42 6.70 5.34
C GLU A 57 -6.07 6.74 6.82
N ARG A 58 -7.04 6.95 7.72
CA ARG A 58 -6.82 6.90 9.17
C ARG A 58 -6.40 5.51 9.66
N VAL A 59 -7.02 4.45 9.14
CA VAL A 59 -6.67 3.06 9.50
C VAL A 59 -5.30 2.68 8.95
N LEU A 60 -5.04 2.99 7.68
CA LEU A 60 -3.72 2.74 7.08
C LEU A 60 -2.61 3.52 7.77
N ALA A 61 -2.88 4.76 8.17
CA ALA A 61 -1.89 5.55 8.89
C ALA A 61 -1.51 4.95 10.24
N LYS A 62 -2.47 4.32 10.93
CA LYS A 62 -2.20 3.56 12.16
C LYS A 62 -1.43 2.28 11.89
N LEU A 63 -1.75 1.57 10.80
CA LEU A 63 -1.10 0.32 10.44
C LEU A 63 0.36 0.53 10.00
N LEU A 64 0.63 1.63 9.30
CA LEU A 64 1.94 1.96 8.73
C LEU A 64 2.76 2.94 9.57
N ASP A 65 2.21 3.40 10.69
CA ASP A 65 2.78 4.45 11.56
C ASP A 65 3.22 5.72 10.81
N ARG A 66 2.50 6.07 9.75
CA ARG A 66 2.78 7.24 8.90
C ARG A 66 1.56 7.65 8.09
N PRO A 67 1.41 8.92 7.69
CA PRO A 67 0.36 9.33 6.76
C PRO A 67 0.40 8.50 5.47
N CYS A 68 -0.76 7.99 5.05
CA CYS A 68 -0.88 7.12 3.89
C CYS A 68 -2.05 7.58 3.01
N PRO A 69 -1.80 8.49 2.05
CA PRO A 69 -2.85 8.95 1.14
C PRO A 69 -3.28 7.84 0.17
N LEU A 70 -4.57 7.79 -0.12
CA LEU A 70 -5.18 6.80 -1.02
C LEU A 70 -5.54 7.41 -2.38
N VAL A 71 -5.40 6.60 -3.43
CA VAL A 71 -5.92 6.88 -4.77
C VAL A 71 -6.99 5.86 -5.11
N CYS A 72 -8.21 6.30 -5.38
CA CYS A 72 -9.32 5.41 -5.75
C CYS A 72 -9.48 5.25 -7.27
N ALA A 73 -10.06 4.12 -7.67
CA ALA A 73 -10.49 3.88 -9.05
C ALA A 73 -11.69 4.75 -9.44
N GLY A 74 -12.60 5.01 -8.50
CA GLY A 74 -13.74 5.91 -8.71
C GLY A 74 -14.31 6.47 -7.42
N ARG A 75 -14.80 7.70 -7.46
CA ARG A 75 -15.50 8.30 -6.32
C ARG A 75 -16.95 7.82 -6.29
N THR A 76 -17.51 7.73 -5.09
CA THR A 76 -18.93 7.47 -4.86
C THR A 76 -19.55 8.61 -4.07
N ASP A 77 -20.83 8.88 -4.30
CA ASP A 77 -21.60 9.90 -3.59
C ASP A 77 -22.01 9.42 -2.19
N ALA A 78 -22.55 10.33 -1.37
CA ALA A 78 -23.02 10.01 -0.03
C ALA A 78 -24.11 8.93 -0.05
N GLY A 79 -24.02 7.97 0.88
CA GLY A 79 -24.95 6.84 0.96
C GLY A 79 -24.69 5.70 -0.01
N VAL A 80 -23.79 5.83 -0.99
CA VAL A 80 -23.52 4.78 -1.98
C VAL A 80 -22.63 3.68 -1.40
N HIS A 81 -23.06 2.43 -1.56
CA HIS A 81 -22.31 1.24 -1.13
C HIS A 81 -21.36 0.74 -2.23
N ALA A 82 -20.32 0.00 -1.84
CA ALA A 82 -19.46 -0.70 -2.78
C ALA A 82 -19.05 -2.09 -2.26
N TYR A 83 -18.97 -3.06 -3.16
CA TYR A 83 -18.46 -4.40 -2.84
C TYR A 83 -16.99 -4.59 -3.25
N GLY A 84 -16.50 -3.79 -4.20
CA GLY A 84 -15.18 -3.99 -4.80
C GLY A 84 -14.54 -2.71 -5.28
N GLN A 85 -14.61 -1.64 -4.49
CA GLN A 85 -13.92 -0.39 -4.78
C GLN A 85 -12.40 -0.64 -4.76
N LEU A 86 -11.71 -0.39 -5.86
CA LEU A 86 -10.26 -0.50 -5.90
C LEU A 86 -9.61 0.80 -5.43
N VAL A 87 -8.66 0.68 -4.51
CA VAL A 87 -7.80 1.78 -4.08
C VAL A 87 -6.34 1.36 -4.16
N SER A 88 -5.43 2.31 -4.29
CA SER A 88 -4.00 2.08 -4.23
C SER A 88 -3.31 3.06 -3.30
N PHE A 89 -2.22 2.62 -2.69
CA PHE A 89 -1.38 3.44 -1.82
C PHE A 89 0.08 2.97 -1.89
N GLU A 90 0.98 3.80 -1.39
CA GLU A 90 2.41 3.48 -1.33
C GLU A 90 2.83 3.09 0.09
N THR A 91 3.71 2.11 0.20
CA THR A 91 4.30 1.64 1.46
C THR A 91 5.76 1.26 1.30
N THR A 92 6.53 1.42 2.37
CA THR A 92 7.90 0.93 2.52
C THR A 92 7.99 -0.20 3.55
N ALA A 93 6.86 -0.60 4.14
CA ALA A 93 6.80 -1.52 5.29
C ALA A 93 7.02 -3.00 4.91
N GLY A 94 7.41 -3.30 3.67
CA GLY A 94 7.64 -4.66 3.21
C GLY A 94 6.44 -5.59 3.38
N LEU A 95 5.22 -5.05 3.36
CA LEU A 95 4.00 -5.82 3.67
C LEU A 95 3.72 -6.84 2.55
N PRO A 96 3.57 -8.13 2.89
CA PRO A 96 3.07 -9.11 1.94
C PRO A 96 1.61 -8.75 1.56
N PRO A 97 1.23 -8.79 0.27
CA PRO A 97 -0.14 -8.48 -0.14
C PRO A 97 -1.19 -9.40 0.50
N GLU A 98 -0.81 -10.60 0.93
CA GLU A 98 -1.68 -11.56 1.62
C GLU A 98 -1.98 -11.23 3.09
N THR A 99 -1.29 -10.24 3.68
CA THR A 99 -1.43 -9.86 5.11
C THR A 99 -2.34 -8.64 5.33
N LEU A 100 -2.83 -8.03 4.26
CA LEU A 100 -3.73 -6.86 4.26
C LEU A 100 -5.19 -7.26 4.08
#